data_AF-A0A1V9H0W7-F1
#
_entry.id   AF-A0A1V9H0W7-F1
#
_cell.length_a   1.000
_cell.length_b   1.000
_cell.length_c   1.000
_cell.angle_alpha   90.00
_cell.angle_beta   90.00
_cell.angle_gamma   90.00
#
_symmetry.space_group_name_H-M   'P 1'
#
loop_
_entity.id
_entity.type
_entity.pdbx_description
1 polymer ?
#
loop_
_entity_poly.entity_id
_entity_poly.type
_entity_poly.pdbx_seq_one_letter_code
_entity_poly.pdbx_strand_id
1 'polypeptide(L)'
;MRLNGRPIEDASDRQRLADATETVHETRLALHRGRGNVDSDLRLSNGRSATYSSLSYCLGENDESLLAGSALAAGAGNCDHNAAINARRHAVRMENGGQMMTVRDYDQTHLYALYRPPGSAEAEESTVVLDSWADGPAVLLRDSHWAETYGTSTNVVERFDKPDAIDALARTNAFRAEIEDPQTELHANARDLETAFLANPAPGDICSSMPVIAPDLARNTRQRLQEHSPRTREALAADAARQAYALDDAQPISPRTTAAILEDAERLDALGRPPLSW
;
A
#
# COMPACT_ATOMS: atom_id res chain seq x y z
N MET A 1 27.05 -4.05 -4.52
CA MET A 1 26.68 -3.59 -5.89
C MET A 1 26.09 -2.18 -5.77
N ARG A 2 26.00 -1.40 -6.86
CA ARG A 2 25.52 0.00 -6.86
C ARG A 2 24.42 0.16 -7.93
N LEU A 3 23.25 0.67 -7.59
CA LEU A 3 22.27 1.15 -8.57
C LEU A 3 22.48 2.67 -8.73
N ASN A 4 22.60 3.18 -9.96
CA ASN A 4 22.81 4.62 -10.24
C ASN A 4 24.01 5.27 -9.51
N GLY A 5 25.09 4.52 -9.25
CA GLY A 5 26.28 5.05 -8.58
C GLY A 5 26.18 5.17 -7.06
N ARG A 6 25.07 4.73 -6.46
CA ARG A 6 24.80 4.78 -5.01
C ARG A 6 24.93 3.39 -4.39
N PRO A 7 25.43 3.25 -3.14
CA PRO A 7 25.53 1.97 -2.46
C PRO A 7 24.17 1.26 -2.42
N ILE A 8 24.17 -0.07 -2.55
CA ILE A 8 22.99 -0.85 -2.16
C ILE A 8 22.75 -0.60 -0.67
N GLU A 9 21.51 -0.25 -0.39
CA GLU A 9 20.93 0.16 0.89
C GLU A 9 21.26 -0.85 2.00
N ASP A 10 21.24 -0.38 3.25
CA ASP A 10 21.50 -1.22 4.42
C ASP A 10 20.55 -2.43 4.45
N ALA A 11 20.97 -3.55 5.06
CA ALA A 11 20.11 -4.72 5.21
C ALA A 11 18.80 -4.38 5.95
N SER A 12 18.84 -3.39 6.84
CA SER A 12 17.66 -2.86 7.52
C SER A 12 16.66 -2.20 6.57
N ASP A 13 17.12 -1.39 5.61
CA ASP A 13 16.25 -0.75 4.62
C ASP A 13 15.56 -1.74 3.70
N ARG A 14 16.27 -2.80 3.30
CA ARG A 14 15.67 -3.89 2.51
C ARG A 14 14.54 -4.57 3.27
N GLN A 15 14.75 -4.88 4.56
CA GLN A 15 13.69 -5.48 5.37
C GLN A 15 12.49 -4.55 5.53
N ARG A 16 12.72 -3.25 5.77
CA ARG A 16 11.64 -2.24 5.87
C ARG A 16 10.81 -2.16 4.58
N LEU A 17 11.46 -2.19 3.42
CA LEU A 17 10.77 -2.20 2.12
C LEU A 17 9.97 -3.48 1.89
N ALA A 18 10.49 -4.64 2.30
CA ALA A 18 9.80 -5.92 2.24
C ALA A 18 8.53 -5.91 3.11
N ASP A 19 8.68 -5.51 4.38
CA ASP A 19 7.60 -5.42 5.37
C ASP A 19 6.50 -4.44 4.95
N ALA A 20 6.90 -3.30 4.39
CA ALA A 20 6.01 -2.29 3.85
C ALA A 20 5.27 -2.78 2.60
N THR A 21 5.96 -3.50 1.71
CA THR A 21 5.35 -4.10 0.51
C THR A 21 4.34 -5.18 0.88
N GLU A 22 4.65 -6.01 1.87
CA GLU A 22 3.71 -6.99 2.41
C GLU A 22 2.45 -6.29 2.95
N THR A 23 2.61 -5.22 3.71
CA THR A 23 1.48 -4.42 4.22
C THR A 23 0.61 -3.86 3.09
N VAL A 24 1.24 -3.27 2.06
CA VAL A 24 0.53 -2.76 0.86
C VAL A 24 -0.25 -3.88 0.17
N HIS A 25 0.35 -5.06 0.04
CA HIS A 25 -0.31 -6.21 -0.57
C HIS A 25 -1.50 -6.73 0.26
N GLU A 26 -1.32 -6.88 1.58
CA GLU A 26 -2.38 -7.29 2.51
C GLU A 26 -3.56 -6.32 2.49
N THR A 27 -3.31 -5.01 2.38
CA THR A 27 -4.37 -4.00 2.23
C THR A 27 -5.12 -4.19 0.93
N ARG A 28 -4.44 -4.40 -0.21
CA ARG A 28 -5.08 -4.68 -1.50
C ARG A 28 -5.92 -5.97 -1.47
N LEU A 29 -5.45 -7.01 -0.80
CA LEU A 29 -6.22 -8.25 -0.61
C LEU A 29 -7.48 -8.01 0.23
N ALA A 30 -7.38 -7.19 1.27
CA ALA A 30 -8.53 -6.89 2.11
C ALA A 30 -9.57 -6.02 1.40
N LEU A 31 -9.11 -5.05 0.60
CA LEU A 31 -9.94 -4.24 -0.29
C LEU A 31 -10.27 -4.97 -1.59
N HIS A 32 -10.83 -6.18 -1.45
CA HIS A 32 -11.13 -7.11 -2.52
C HIS A 32 -12.17 -6.62 -3.55
N ARG A 33 -12.92 -5.55 -3.26
CA ARG A 33 -13.86 -4.88 -4.18
C ARG A 33 -13.27 -3.66 -4.87
N GLY A 34 -12.05 -3.26 -4.51
CA GLY A 34 -11.25 -2.29 -5.27
C GLY A 34 -10.83 -1.04 -4.48
N ARG A 35 -10.09 -0.17 -5.16
CA ARG A 35 -9.54 1.10 -4.62
C ARG A 35 -10.52 2.26 -4.73
N GLY A 36 -11.82 1.97 -4.71
CA GLY A 36 -12.85 2.97 -4.91
C GLY A 36 -12.82 3.55 -6.30
N ASN A 37 -12.38 4.80 -6.41
CA ASN A 37 -12.55 5.66 -7.58
C ASN A 37 -11.45 5.56 -8.65
N VAL A 38 -10.60 4.54 -8.60
CA VAL A 38 -9.59 4.32 -9.64
C VAL A 38 -10.25 3.77 -10.90
N ASP A 39 -10.03 4.42 -12.04
CA ASP A 39 -10.62 4.09 -13.35
C ASP A 39 -10.47 2.61 -13.74
N SER A 40 -9.32 2.01 -13.46
CA SER A 40 -9.10 0.58 -13.75
C SER A 40 -10.05 -0.32 -12.95
N ASP A 41 -10.32 0.00 -11.69
CA ASP A 41 -11.28 -0.76 -10.87
C ASP A 41 -12.71 -0.46 -11.24
N LEU A 42 -13.02 0.79 -11.56
CA LEU A 42 -14.37 1.18 -11.99
C LEU A 42 -14.77 0.42 -13.26
N ARG A 43 -13.86 0.29 -14.22
CA ARG A 43 -14.09 -0.50 -15.44
C ARG A 43 -14.28 -1.99 -15.14
N LEU A 44 -13.48 -2.57 -14.24
CA LEU A 44 -13.59 -4.00 -13.87
C LEU A 44 -14.84 -4.30 -13.02
N SER A 45 -15.25 -3.35 -12.19
CA SER A 45 -16.36 -3.48 -11.25
C SER A 45 -17.71 -3.00 -11.78
N ASN A 46 -17.74 -2.44 -12.99
CA ASN A 46 -18.87 -1.67 -13.50
C ASN A 46 -19.34 -0.58 -12.50
N GLY A 47 -18.38 0.16 -11.94
CA GLY A 47 -18.59 1.25 -10.99
C GLY A 47 -18.76 0.84 -9.52
N ARG A 48 -18.95 -0.46 -9.23
CA ARG A 48 -19.25 -0.93 -7.85
C ARG A 48 -18.13 -0.63 -6.85
N SER A 49 -16.88 -0.57 -7.29
CA SER A 49 -15.73 -0.23 -6.42
C SER A 49 -15.95 1.12 -5.72
N ALA A 50 -16.32 2.17 -6.46
CA ALA A 50 -16.62 3.47 -5.85
C ALA A 50 -17.91 3.44 -5.03
N THR A 51 -18.93 2.68 -5.44
CA THR A 51 -20.17 2.53 -4.65
C THR A 51 -19.90 2.00 -3.24
N TYR A 52 -19.06 0.98 -3.11
CA TYR A 52 -18.68 0.44 -1.80
C TYR A 52 -17.80 1.41 -0.99
N SER A 53 -16.90 2.17 -1.65
CA SER A 53 -16.15 3.23 -0.97
C SER A 53 -17.02 4.40 -0.52
N SER A 54 -18.08 4.75 -1.26
CA SER A 54 -19.02 5.80 -0.85
C SER A 54 -19.83 5.38 0.37
N LEU A 55 -20.24 4.10 0.42
CA LEU A 55 -20.90 3.54 1.58
C LEU A 55 -20.00 3.53 2.82
N SER A 56 -18.71 3.22 2.68
CA SER A 56 -17.79 3.16 3.83
C SER A 56 -17.63 4.53 4.51
N TYR A 57 -17.71 5.64 3.76
CA TYR A 57 -17.75 6.97 4.38
C TYR A 57 -18.95 7.14 5.31
N CYS A 58 -20.17 6.73 4.90
CA CYS A 58 -21.37 6.86 5.73
C CYS A 58 -21.29 6.12 7.07
N LEU A 59 -20.39 5.13 7.19
CA LEU A 59 -20.18 4.37 8.41
C LEU A 59 -19.06 4.96 9.29
N GLY A 60 -18.05 5.62 8.73
CA GLY A 60 -16.79 5.91 9.43
C GLY A 60 -16.23 7.33 9.28
N GLU A 61 -16.95 8.28 8.69
CA GLU A 61 -16.41 9.60 8.25
C GLU A 61 -15.72 10.44 9.35
N ASN A 62 -16.07 10.26 10.63
CA ASN A 62 -15.62 11.15 11.70
C ASN A 62 -14.33 10.71 12.42
N ASP A 63 -13.80 9.52 12.13
CA ASP A 63 -12.59 8.97 12.77
C ASP A 63 -11.87 8.05 11.79
N GLU A 64 -10.59 8.31 11.54
CA GLU A 64 -9.77 7.58 10.56
C GLU A 64 -9.66 6.07 10.85
N SER A 65 -9.82 5.65 12.12
CA SER A 65 -9.86 4.22 12.49
C SER A 65 -11.20 3.60 12.14
N LEU A 66 -12.29 4.34 12.32
CA LEU A 66 -13.63 3.90 11.88
C LEU A 66 -13.72 3.90 10.36
N LEU A 67 -13.14 4.90 9.68
CA LEU A 67 -13.00 4.96 8.23
C LEU A 67 -12.22 3.76 7.69
N ALA A 68 -11.07 3.43 8.27
CA ALA A 68 -10.32 2.23 7.91
C ALA A 68 -11.15 0.96 8.15
N GLY A 69 -11.86 0.87 9.28
CA GLY A 69 -12.67 -0.29 9.63
C GLY A 69 -13.85 -0.49 8.67
N SER A 70 -14.51 0.60 8.28
CA SER A 70 -15.63 0.55 7.33
C SER A 70 -15.20 0.18 5.93
N ALA A 71 -14.06 0.69 5.43
CA ALA A 71 -13.54 0.25 4.13
C ALA A 71 -13.14 -1.22 4.13
N LEU A 72 -12.56 -1.72 5.22
CA LEU A 72 -12.24 -3.15 5.35
C LEU A 72 -13.50 -4.02 5.34
N ALA A 73 -14.57 -3.60 6.02
CA ALA A 73 -15.85 -4.31 6.01
C ALA A 73 -16.58 -4.21 4.66
N ALA A 74 -16.53 -3.05 4.01
CA ALA A 74 -17.11 -2.83 2.69
C ALA A 74 -16.32 -3.53 1.58
N GLY A 75 -15.02 -3.79 1.81
CA GLY A 75 -14.10 -4.37 0.85
C GLY A 75 -13.58 -3.37 -0.19
N ALA A 76 -13.85 -2.07 -0.06
CA ALA A 76 -13.36 -1.05 -0.98
C ALA A 76 -13.05 0.26 -0.24
N GLY A 77 -12.11 1.05 -0.76
CA GLY A 77 -11.78 2.36 -0.18
C GLY A 77 -10.95 3.24 -1.11
N ASN A 78 -11.12 4.56 -1.01
CA ASN A 78 -10.33 5.57 -1.73
C ASN A 78 -8.94 5.78 -1.09
N CYS A 79 -8.18 6.80 -1.54
CA CYS A 79 -6.80 7.04 -1.10
C CYS A 79 -6.66 7.26 0.41
N ASP A 80 -7.58 8.00 1.02
CA ASP A 80 -7.69 8.20 2.47
C ASP A 80 -7.87 6.89 3.26
N HIS A 81 -8.83 6.06 2.85
CA HIS A 81 -9.06 4.75 3.43
C HIS A 81 -7.81 3.86 3.31
N ASN A 82 -7.18 3.84 2.15
CA ASN A 82 -5.95 3.07 1.90
C ASN A 82 -4.81 3.56 2.79
N ALA A 83 -4.62 4.88 2.90
CA ALA A 83 -3.59 5.47 3.76
C ALA A 83 -3.84 5.15 5.23
N ALA A 84 -5.07 5.30 5.71
CA ALA A 84 -5.48 4.97 7.07
C ALA A 84 -5.23 3.48 7.37
N ILE A 85 -5.66 2.56 6.49
CA ILE A 85 -5.46 1.11 6.64
C ILE A 85 -3.97 0.77 6.66
N ASN A 86 -3.17 1.30 5.74
CA ASN A 86 -1.72 1.05 5.71
C ASN A 86 -1.03 1.54 6.98
N ALA A 87 -1.36 2.75 7.45
CA ALA A 87 -0.81 3.33 8.68
C ALA A 87 -1.01 2.42 9.90
N ARG A 88 -2.20 1.83 9.99
CA ARG A 88 -2.61 0.97 11.12
C ARG A 88 -2.08 -0.44 10.99
N ARG A 89 -2.20 -1.06 9.80
CA ARG A 89 -1.74 -2.44 9.58
C ARG A 89 -0.23 -2.59 9.69
N HIS A 90 0.54 -1.56 9.32
CA HIS A 90 1.99 -1.62 9.44
C HIS A 90 2.49 -1.62 10.91
N ALA A 91 1.63 -1.31 11.88
CA ALA A 91 2.01 -1.17 13.30
C ALA A 91 2.80 -2.35 13.86
N VAL A 92 2.44 -3.58 13.48
CA VAL A 92 3.09 -4.81 13.97
C VAL A 92 4.51 -4.99 13.43
N ARG A 93 4.82 -4.36 12.28
CA ARG A 93 6.11 -4.40 11.58
C ARG A 93 7.02 -3.21 11.91
N MET A 94 6.50 -2.20 12.61
CA MET A 94 7.29 -1.04 13.03
C MET A 94 8.45 -1.42 13.97
N GLU A 95 9.59 -0.77 13.81
CA GLU A 95 10.67 -0.79 14.79
C GLU A 95 10.33 0.10 15.99
N ASN A 96 10.93 -0.19 17.14
CA ASN A 96 10.78 0.65 18.32
C ASN A 96 11.37 2.04 18.07
N GLY A 97 10.59 3.09 18.34
CA GLY A 97 10.97 4.48 18.07
C GLY A 97 10.74 4.92 16.62
N GLY A 98 10.25 4.04 15.75
CA GLY A 98 9.75 4.41 14.42
C GLY A 98 8.41 5.18 14.50
N GLN A 99 8.07 5.85 13.42
CA GLN A 99 6.86 6.66 13.30
C GLN A 99 6.05 6.29 12.05
N MET A 100 4.76 6.04 12.22
CA MET A 100 3.81 6.02 11.11
C MET A 100 3.15 7.38 10.96
N MET A 101 2.90 7.79 9.73
CA MET A 101 2.21 9.03 9.40
C MET A 101 1.22 8.81 8.26
N THR A 102 0.08 9.48 8.33
CA THR A 102 -0.80 9.68 7.18
C THR A 102 -0.52 11.07 6.62
N VAL A 103 -0.21 11.17 5.32
CA VAL A 103 0.18 12.42 4.67
C VAL A 103 -0.82 12.77 3.58
N ARG A 104 -1.27 14.03 3.57
CA ARG A 104 -2.07 14.62 2.51
C ARG A 104 -1.16 15.47 1.62
N ASP A 105 -1.20 15.23 0.32
CA ASP A 105 -0.62 16.06 -0.72
C ASP A 105 -1.73 16.91 -1.36
N TYR A 106 -1.61 18.23 -1.29
CA TYR A 106 -2.61 19.15 -1.83
C TYR A 106 -2.50 19.36 -3.34
N ASP A 107 -1.30 19.26 -3.91
CA ASP A 107 -1.10 19.44 -5.35
C ASP A 107 -1.63 18.23 -6.12
N GLN A 108 -1.47 17.04 -5.54
CA GLN A 108 -1.97 15.78 -6.11
C GLN A 108 -3.38 15.41 -5.61
N THR A 109 -3.91 16.13 -4.60
CA THR A 109 -5.16 15.80 -3.90
C THR A 109 -5.19 14.31 -3.49
N HIS A 110 -4.12 13.85 -2.86
CA HIS A 110 -3.88 12.43 -2.56
C HIS A 110 -3.46 12.20 -1.12
N LEU A 111 -3.87 11.07 -0.53
CA LEU A 111 -3.44 10.65 0.80
C LEU A 111 -2.68 9.33 0.72
N TYR A 112 -1.56 9.24 1.44
CA TYR A 112 -0.72 8.05 1.52
C TYR A 112 -0.11 7.88 2.92
N ALA A 113 0.36 6.68 3.24
CA ALA A 113 1.04 6.41 4.50
C ALA A 113 2.56 6.46 4.35
N LEU A 114 3.24 6.95 5.38
CA LEU A 114 4.70 6.95 5.51
C LEU A 114 5.12 6.21 6.76
N TYR A 115 6.16 5.38 6.63
CA TYR A 115 6.91 4.84 7.76
C TYR A 115 8.28 5.51 7.83
N ARG A 116 8.59 6.13 8.97
CA ARG A 116 9.91 6.68 9.28
C ARG A 116 10.59 5.81 10.34
N PRO A 117 11.71 5.14 10.02
CA PRO A 117 12.44 4.34 11.00
C PRO A 117 13.11 5.20 12.09
N PRO A 118 13.48 4.62 13.25
CA PRO A 118 14.15 5.34 14.35
C PRO A 118 15.55 5.84 13.94
N GLY A 119 16.00 6.95 14.55
CA GLY A 119 17.36 7.49 14.36
C GLY A 119 17.46 8.58 13.29
N SER A 120 17.28 9.84 13.68
CA SER A 120 17.18 10.99 12.79
C SER A 120 18.54 11.55 12.33
N ALA A 121 18.99 11.10 11.17
CA ALA A 121 19.76 11.86 10.15
C ALA A 121 19.67 11.09 8.81
N GLU A 122 19.69 9.76 8.85
CA GLU A 122 19.44 8.84 7.73
C GLU A 122 17.94 8.51 7.55
N ALA A 123 17.10 8.84 8.54
CA ALA A 123 15.67 8.54 8.54
C ALA A 123 14.87 9.25 7.42
N GLU A 124 15.32 10.41 6.90
CA GLU A 124 14.68 11.02 5.72
C GLU A 124 14.99 10.22 4.45
N GLU A 125 16.22 9.74 4.29
CA GLU A 125 16.62 8.89 3.18
C GLU A 125 15.99 7.50 3.22
N SER A 126 15.64 7.02 4.42
CA SER A 126 15.09 5.69 4.70
C SER A 126 13.58 5.70 4.95
N THR A 127 12.91 6.85 4.78
CA THR A 127 11.45 6.93 4.92
C THR A 127 10.80 6.13 3.80
N VAL A 128 9.86 5.24 4.16
CA VAL A 128 9.17 4.33 3.23
C VAL A 128 7.75 4.84 2.99
N VAL A 129 7.31 4.82 1.73
CA VAL A 129 5.93 5.10 1.32
C VAL A 129 5.15 3.80 1.19
N LEU A 130 3.98 3.76 1.84
CA LEU A 130 3.02 2.67 1.79
C LEU A 130 1.74 3.16 1.12
N ASP A 131 1.62 2.92 -0.18
CA ASP A 131 0.45 3.30 -0.95
C ASP A 131 -0.15 2.12 -1.72
N SER A 132 -1.24 1.59 -1.16
CA SER A 132 -2.03 0.51 -1.76
C SER A 132 -3.04 1.02 -2.78
N TRP A 133 -3.32 2.33 -2.79
CA TRP A 133 -4.15 2.99 -3.79
C TRP A 133 -3.36 3.24 -5.10
N ALA A 134 -2.08 3.61 -5.02
CA ALA A 134 -1.21 3.69 -6.19
C ALA A 134 -0.86 2.29 -6.76
N ASP A 135 -0.30 2.25 -7.97
CA ASP A 135 0.25 1.05 -8.61
C ASP A 135 1.73 0.87 -8.22
N GLY A 136 2.09 -0.33 -7.75
CA GLY A 136 3.47 -0.72 -7.41
C GLY A 136 3.68 -1.18 -5.96
N PRO A 137 4.90 -1.57 -5.58
CA PRO A 137 5.26 -1.96 -4.22
C PRO A 137 5.45 -0.74 -3.31
N ALA A 138 5.78 -0.97 -2.04
CA ALA A 138 6.31 0.10 -1.20
C ALA A 138 7.68 0.54 -1.73
N VAL A 139 7.99 1.83 -1.58
CA VAL A 139 9.23 2.45 -2.09
C VAL A 139 9.79 3.43 -1.07
N LEU A 140 11.06 3.77 -1.18
CA LEU A 140 11.60 4.90 -0.42
C LEU A 140 10.97 6.20 -0.92
N LEU A 141 10.71 7.12 0.00
CA LEU A 141 10.12 8.42 -0.30
C LEU A 141 10.89 9.18 -1.38
N ARG A 142 12.23 9.12 -1.33
CA ARG A 142 13.13 9.74 -2.33
C ARG A 142 12.96 9.19 -3.75
N ASP A 143 12.45 7.98 -3.90
CA ASP A 143 12.26 7.29 -5.18
C ASP A 143 10.77 7.28 -5.62
N SER A 144 9.91 7.86 -4.78
CA SER A 144 8.47 7.87 -4.97
C SER A 144 8.00 9.05 -5.83
N HIS A 145 6.76 8.96 -6.30
CA HIS A 145 6.06 10.04 -6.99
C HIS A 145 5.99 11.34 -6.17
N TRP A 146 6.05 11.24 -4.83
CA TRP A 146 5.91 12.37 -3.91
C TRP A 146 7.25 12.96 -3.43
N ALA A 147 8.37 12.50 -3.98
CA ALA A 147 9.70 12.94 -3.55
C ALA A 147 9.89 14.47 -3.62
N GLU A 148 9.30 15.11 -4.63
CA GLU A 148 9.43 16.56 -4.86
C GLU A 148 8.37 17.40 -4.12
N THR A 149 7.20 16.82 -3.82
CA THR A 149 6.08 17.52 -3.16
C THR A 149 6.12 17.37 -1.64
N TYR A 150 6.76 16.33 -1.12
CA TYR A 150 6.87 16.11 0.32
C TYR A 150 7.60 17.26 1.02
N GLY A 151 6.96 17.82 2.04
CA GLY A 151 7.46 18.96 2.81
C GLY A 151 7.19 20.34 2.20
N THR A 152 6.69 20.41 0.96
CA THR A 152 6.36 21.68 0.28
C THR A 152 4.85 21.90 0.17
N SER A 153 4.12 20.93 -0.37
CA SER A 153 2.65 20.97 -0.54
C SER A 153 1.94 19.84 0.22
N THR A 154 2.58 19.30 1.25
CA THR A 154 2.02 18.22 2.08
C THR A 154 1.71 18.65 3.51
N ASN A 155 0.69 18.05 4.11
CA ASN A 155 0.42 18.12 5.55
C ASN A 155 0.36 16.71 6.17
N VAL A 156 0.93 16.55 7.36
CA VAL A 156 0.78 15.32 8.15
C VAL A 156 -0.57 15.38 8.87
N VAL A 157 -1.47 14.45 8.52
CA VAL A 157 -2.84 14.35 9.05
C VAL A 157 -2.86 13.60 10.37
N GLU A 158 -2.15 12.46 10.42
CA GLU A 158 -2.01 11.63 11.61
C GLU A 158 -0.54 11.26 11.81
N ARG A 159 -0.15 11.04 13.07
CA ARG A 159 1.16 10.54 13.46
C ARG A 159 1.01 9.57 14.61
N PHE A 160 1.64 8.41 14.49
CA PHE A 160 1.62 7.35 15.48
C PHE A 160 3.04 6.90 15.81
N ASP A 161 3.31 6.71 17.10
CA ASP A 161 4.35 5.76 17.48
C ASP A 161 3.82 4.32 17.42
N LYS A 162 4.66 3.34 17.73
CA LYS A 162 4.28 1.93 17.60
C LYS A 162 3.09 1.54 18.51
N PRO A 163 3.08 1.87 19.83
CA PRO A 163 1.90 1.64 20.67
C PRO A 163 0.63 2.29 20.13
N ASP A 164 0.67 3.56 19.74
CA ASP A 164 -0.50 4.28 19.24
C ASP A 164 -1.03 3.66 17.94
N ALA A 165 -0.14 3.19 17.06
CA ALA A 165 -0.50 2.51 15.82
C ALA A 165 -1.16 1.14 16.09
N ILE A 166 -0.68 0.41 17.11
CA ILE A 166 -1.30 -0.86 17.54
C ILE A 166 -2.70 -0.62 18.09
N ASP A 167 -2.89 0.42 18.91
CA ASP A 167 -4.19 0.78 19.45
C ASP A 167 -5.16 1.23 18.34
N ALA A 168 -4.67 1.99 17.36
CA ALA A 168 -5.45 2.38 16.19
C ALA A 168 -5.85 1.17 15.33
N LEU A 169 -4.96 0.18 15.16
CA LEU A 169 -5.28 -1.08 14.50
C LEU A 169 -6.33 -1.88 15.26
N ALA A 170 -6.26 -1.93 16.59
CA ALA A 170 -7.25 -2.60 17.42
C ALA A 170 -8.65 -1.96 17.28
N ARG A 171 -8.74 -0.62 17.34
CA ARG A 171 -10.01 0.12 17.12
C ARG A 171 -10.59 -0.14 15.73
N THR A 172 -9.73 -0.14 14.70
CA THR A 172 -10.11 -0.43 13.32
C THR A 172 -10.73 -1.82 13.18
N ASN A 173 -10.08 -2.83 13.76
CA ASN A 173 -10.57 -4.21 13.70
C ASN A 173 -11.85 -4.41 14.53
N ALA A 174 -11.97 -3.75 15.67
CA ALA A 174 -13.19 -3.79 16.48
C ALA A 174 -14.38 -3.22 15.69
N PHE A 175 -14.22 -2.05 15.07
CA PHE A 175 -15.29 -1.43 14.29
C PHE A 175 -15.66 -2.25 13.05
N ARG A 176 -14.66 -2.80 12.35
CA ARG A 176 -14.89 -3.76 11.26
C ARG A 176 -15.73 -4.94 11.74
N ALA A 177 -15.39 -5.53 12.88
CA ALA A 177 -16.11 -6.68 13.43
C ALA A 177 -17.57 -6.33 13.78
N GLU A 178 -17.83 -5.13 14.29
CA GLU A 178 -19.20 -4.66 14.54
C GLU A 178 -20.02 -4.55 13.24
N ILE A 179 -19.44 -4.05 12.14
CA ILE A 179 -20.12 -3.99 10.82
C ILE A 179 -20.36 -5.40 10.27
N GLU A 180 -19.42 -6.33 10.48
CA GLU A 180 -19.50 -7.69 9.94
C GLU A 180 -20.47 -8.60 10.74
N ASP A 181 -20.70 -8.32 12.03
CA ASP A 181 -21.56 -9.13 12.91
C ASP A 181 -23.07 -8.92 12.63
N PRO A 182 -23.81 -9.93 12.13
CA PRO A 182 -25.24 -9.82 11.82
C PRO A 182 -26.15 -9.50 13.01
N GLN A 183 -25.64 -9.57 14.25
CA GLN A 183 -26.42 -9.26 15.45
C GLN A 183 -26.38 -7.78 15.85
N THR A 184 -25.57 -6.94 15.18
CA THR A 184 -25.44 -5.53 15.53
C THR A 184 -26.38 -4.64 14.71
N GLU A 185 -26.78 -3.50 15.30
CA GLU A 185 -27.50 -2.46 14.56
C GLU A 185 -26.64 -1.85 13.44
N LEU A 186 -25.32 -1.82 13.63
CA LEU A 186 -24.38 -1.30 12.64
C LEU A 186 -24.33 -2.18 11.38
N HIS A 187 -24.41 -3.50 11.53
CA HIS A 187 -24.54 -4.41 10.40
C HIS A 187 -25.85 -4.19 9.65
N ALA A 188 -26.97 -4.07 10.36
CA ALA A 188 -28.27 -3.80 9.74
C ALA A 188 -28.23 -2.49 8.93
N ASN A 189 -27.70 -1.41 9.51
CA ASN A 189 -27.50 -0.14 8.82
C ASN A 189 -26.59 -0.28 7.59
N ALA A 190 -25.48 -1.01 7.69
CA ALA A 190 -24.58 -1.25 6.57
C ALA A 190 -25.27 -1.98 5.40
N ARG A 191 -26.17 -2.95 5.69
CA ARG A 191 -26.97 -3.65 4.67
C ARG A 191 -28.02 -2.75 4.02
N ASP A 192 -28.64 -1.87 4.79
CA ASP A 192 -29.60 -0.88 4.27
C ASP A 192 -28.92 0.13 3.35
N LEU A 193 -27.76 0.66 3.78
CA LEU A 193 -26.92 1.52 2.96
C LEU A 193 -26.47 0.79 1.69
N GLU A 194 -26.03 -0.47 1.78
CA GLU A 194 -25.58 -1.25 0.63
C GLU A 194 -26.69 -1.37 -0.42
N THR A 195 -27.92 -1.65 0.03
CA THR A 195 -29.10 -1.70 -0.82
C THR A 195 -29.36 -0.34 -1.49
N ALA A 196 -29.29 0.76 -0.73
CA ALA A 196 -29.55 2.10 -1.24
C ALA A 196 -28.50 2.56 -2.26
N PHE A 197 -27.22 2.32 -1.98
CA PHE A 197 -26.10 2.70 -2.84
C PHE A 197 -26.04 1.86 -4.12
N LEU A 198 -26.33 0.56 -4.05
CA LEU A 198 -26.39 -0.30 -5.25
C LEU A 198 -27.57 0.03 -6.16
N ALA A 199 -28.67 0.58 -5.62
CA ALA A 199 -29.79 1.05 -6.43
C ALA A 199 -29.46 2.33 -7.22
N ASN A 200 -28.55 3.17 -6.72
CA ASN A 200 -28.16 4.44 -7.35
C ASN A 200 -26.63 4.64 -7.30
N PRO A 201 -25.85 3.87 -8.08
CA PRO A 201 -24.40 3.95 -8.05
C PRO A 201 -23.94 5.31 -8.59
N ALA A 202 -23.16 6.04 -7.79
CA ALA A 202 -22.54 7.30 -8.15
C ALA A 202 -21.02 7.22 -7.91
N PRO A 203 -20.19 7.07 -8.96
CA PRO A 203 -18.77 6.80 -8.77
C PRO A 203 -17.94 7.99 -8.28
N GLY A 204 -18.53 9.19 -8.16
CA GLY A 204 -17.82 10.40 -7.76
C GLY A 204 -16.72 10.79 -8.76
N ASP A 205 -15.69 11.46 -8.25
CA ASP A 205 -14.52 11.85 -9.05
C ASP A 205 -13.70 10.61 -9.44
N ILE A 206 -13.40 10.46 -10.73
CA ILE A 206 -12.65 9.32 -11.26
C ILE A 206 -11.17 9.69 -11.39
N CYS A 207 -10.30 8.86 -10.81
CA CYS A 207 -8.85 9.05 -10.91
C CYS A 207 -8.22 8.02 -11.84
N SER A 208 -7.24 8.45 -12.64
CA SER A 208 -6.37 7.51 -13.35
C SER A 208 -5.50 6.73 -12.36
N SER A 209 -5.15 5.49 -12.72
CA SER A 209 -4.10 4.76 -12.02
C SER A 209 -2.82 5.60 -11.92
N MET A 210 -2.30 5.77 -10.70
CA MET A 210 -1.08 6.54 -10.44
C MET A 210 0.05 5.59 -10.03
N PRO A 211 1.24 5.65 -10.67
CA PRO A 211 2.38 4.85 -10.23
C PRO A 211 2.98 5.42 -8.94
N VAL A 212 3.37 4.54 -8.02
CA VAL A 212 4.05 4.92 -6.77
C VAL A 212 5.50 5.40 -7.02
N ILE A 213 6.15 4.88 -8.07
CA ILE A 213 7.52 5.22 -8.47
C ILE A 213 7.52 6.51 -9.30
N ALA A 214 8.49 7.39 -9.06
CA ALA A 214 8.68 8.60 -9.86
C ALA A 214 8.78 8.27 -11.38
N PRO A 215 8.02 8.96 -12.26
CA PRO A 215 7.98 8.64 -13.70
C PRO A 215 9.34 8.70 -14.38
N ASP A 216 10.18 9.66 -14.01
CA ASP A 216 11.52 9.83 -14.56
C ASP A 216 12.48 8.71 -14.10
N LEU A 217 12.39 8.30 -12.84
CA LEU A 217 13.15 7.17 -12.31
C LEU A 217 12.77 5.87 -13.05
N ALA A 218 11.47 5.64 -13.25
CA ALA A 218 10.98 4.47 -13.98
C ALA A 218 11.46 4.49 -15.45
N ARG A 219 11.42 5.65 -16.12
CA ARG A 219 11.89 5.81 -17.51
C ARG A 219 13.39 5.54 -17.63
N ASN A 220 14.19 6.17 -16.77
CA ASN A 220 15.65 6.04 -16.78
C ASN A 220 16.07 4.60 -16.47
N THR A 221 15.41 3.95 -15.52
CA THR A 221 15.65 2.53 -15.19
C THR A 221 15.33 1.63 -16.37
N ARG A 222 14.18 1.82 -17.05
CA ARG A 222 13.82 1.03 -18.25
C ARG A 222 14.83 1.21 -19.37
N GLN A 223 15.26 2.44 -19.65
CA GLN A 223 16.25 2.73 -20.68
C GLN A 223 17.57 2.01 -20.39
N ARG A 224 18.05 2.07 -19.15
CA ARG A 224 19.27 1.38 -18.74
C ARG A 224 19.15 -0.14 -18.79
N LEU A 225 17.99 -0.69 -18.40
CA LEU A 225 17.75 -2.13 -18.52
C LEU A 225 17.78 -2.60 -19.98
N GLN A 226 17.36 -1.77 -20.94
CA GLN A 226 17.42 -2.10 -22.38
C GLN A 226 18.85 -2.18 -22.91
N GLU A 227 19.82 -1.53 -22.27
CA GLU A 227 21.25 -1.66 -22.58
C GLU A 227 21.81 -3.03 -22.19
N HIS A 228 21.08 -3.80 -21.38
CA HIS A 228 21.48 -5.12 -20.92
C HIS A 228 20.89 -6.26 -21.77
N SER A 229 21.69 -7.32 -21.94
CA SER A 229 21.24 -8.54 -22.61
C SER A 229 20.01 -9.15 -21.91
N PRO A 230 19.14 -9.90 -22.62
CA PRO A 230 17.99 -10.57 -22.00
C PRO A 230 18.36 -11.39 -20.75
N ARG A 231 19.45 -12.16 -20.84
CA ARG A 231 19.97 -12.97 -19.73
C ARG A 231 20.39 -12.12 -18.52
N THR A 232 20.99 -10.96 -18.77
CA THR A 232 21.37 -10.02 -17.71
C THR A 232 20.13 -9.39 -17.07
N ARG A 233 19.10 -9.07 -17.85
CA ARG A 233 17.82 -8.57 -17.32
C ARG A 233 17.11 -9.60 -16.45
N GLU A 234 17.07 -10.87 -16.87
CA GLU A 234 16.53 -11.97 -16.06
C GLU A 234 17.30 -12.15 -14.75
N ALA A 235 18.64 -12.09 -14.80
CA ALA A 235 19.46 -12.17 -13.61
C ALA A 235 19.22 -10.99 -12.65
N LEU A 236 19.08 -9.76 -13.17
CA LEU A 236 18.75 -8.57 -12.39
C LEU A 236 17.34 -8.64 -11.79
N ALA A 237 16.36 -9.16 -12.52
CA ALA A 237 15.00 -9.37 -12.02
C ALA A 237 14.98 -10.41 -10.90
N ALA A 238 15.66 -11.54 -11.08
CA ALA A 238 15.81 -12.56 -10.04
C ALA A 238 16.57 -12.03 -8.82
N ASP A 239 17.56 -11.16 -9.02
CA ASP A 239 18.29 -10.52 -7.93
C ASP A 239 17.46 -9.49 -7.18
N ALA A 240 16.70 -8.66 -7.90
CA ALA A 240 15.75 -7.72 -7.32
C ALA A 240 14.65 -8.45 -6.53
N ALA A 241 14.17 -9.59 -7.04
CA ALA A 241 13.28 -10.47 -6.30
C ALA A 241 13.98 -10.95 -5.01
N ARG A 242 15.16 -11.56 -5.09
CA ARG A 242 15.91 -12.01 -3.88
C ARG A 242 16.09 -10.91 -2.83
N GLN A 243 16.41 -9.70 -3.28
CA GLN A 243 16.60 -8.53 -2.41
C GLN A 243 15.29 -8.05 -1.77
N ALA A 244 14.20 -8.05 -2.53
CA ALA A 244 12.86 -7.73 -2.01
C ALA A 244 12.38 -8.72 -0.92
N TYR A 245 12.98 -9.91 -0.83
CA TYR A 245 12.66 -10.92 0.19
C TYR A 245 13.79 -11.19 1.19
N ALA A 246 14.78 -10.29 1.26
CA ALA A 246 15.89 -10.37 2.22
C ALA A 246 16.61 -11.75 2.26
N LEU A 247 16.78 -12.38 1.09
CA LEU A 247 17.47 -13.66 0.98
C LEU A 247 18.99 -13.45 1.01
N ASP A 248 19.64 -14.04 2.01
CA ASP A 248 21.06 -13.82 2.35
C ASP A 248 22.04 -14.33 1.27
N ASP A 249 23.16 -13.62 1.08
CA ASP A 249 24.21 -13.94 0.09
C ASP A 249 25.06 -15.18 0.48
N ALA A 250 24.87 -15.71 1.70
CA ALA A 250 25.81 -16.63 2.36
C ALA A 250 25.49 -18.13 2.23
N GLN A 251 24.40 -18.56 1.58
CA GLN A 251 24.10 -19.99 1.42
C GLN A 251 24.38 -20.51 0.00
N PRO A 252 25.08 -21.66 -0.14
CA PRO A 252 25.19 -22.33 -1.43
C PRO A 252 23.79 -22.63 -1.95
N ILE A 253 23.55 -22.20 -3.18
CA ILE A 253 22.29 -22.35 -3.88
C ILE A 253 21.99 -23.84 -4.01
N SER A 254 21.08 -24.35 -3.18
CA SER A 254 20.48 -25.65 -3.48
C SER A 254 19.48 -25.45 -4.63
N PRO A 255 19.41 -26.35 -5.61
CA PRO A 255 18.40 -26.29 -6.67
C PRO A 255 16.96 -26.18 -6.14
N ARG A 256 16.70 -26.65 -4.91
CA ARG A 256 15.40 -26.50 -4.23
C ARG A 256 15.13 -25.07 -3.77
N THR A 257 16.16 -24.34 -3.34
CA THR A 257 16.05 -22.95 -2.90
C THR A 257 15.76 -22.04 -4.09
N THR A 258 16.43 -22.26 -5.22
CA THR A 258 16.11 -21.54 -6.48
C THR A 258 14.72 -21.88 -6.99
N ALA A 259 14.27 -23.12 -6.92
CA ALA A 259 12.92 -23.50 -7.33
C ALA A 259 11.85 -22.84 -6.45
N ALA A 260 12.01 -22.84 -5.13
CA ALA A 260 11.08 -22.18 -4.21
C ALA A 260 11.07 -20.65 -4.38
N ILE A 261 12.22 -20.02 -4.66
CA ILE A 261 12.30 -18.59 -4.96
C ILE A 261 11.66 -18.25 -6.30
N LEU A 262 11.78 -19.12 -7.31
CA LEU A 262 11.11 -18.94 -8.60
C LEU A 262 9.61 -19.15 -8.48
N GLU A 263 9.16 -20.12 -7.68
CA GLU A 263 7.75 -20.38 -7.40
C GLU A 263 7.12 -19.24 -6.59
N ASP A 264 7.86 -18.67 -5.63
CA ASP A 264 7.45 -17.45 -4.94
C ASP A 264 7.57 -16.23 -5.84
N ALA A 265 8.61 -16.06 -6.66
CA ALA A 265 8.71 -14.96 -7.63
C ALA A 265 7.57 -15.02 -8.65
N GLU A 266 7.13 -16.21 -9.05
CA GLU A 266 5.90 -16.42 -9.82
C GLU A 266 4.66 -16.04 -8.99
N ARG A 267 4.62 -16.33 -7.69
CA ARG A 267 3.58 -15.82 -6.76
C ARG A 267 3.62 -14.29 -6.65
N LEU A 268 4.79 -13.66 -6.74
CA LEU A 268 5.06 -12.23 -6.60
C LEU A 268 4.78 -11.45 -7.90
N ASP A 269 5.11 -12.04 -9.04
CA ASP A 269 4.62 -11.63 -10.36
C ASP A 269 3.10 -11.86 -10.46
N ALA A 270 2.56 -12.86 -9.75
CA ALA A 270 1.12 -13.02 -9.52
C ALA A 270 0.56 -12.09 -8.43
N LEU A 271 1.39 -11.37 -7.65
CA LEU A 271 0.98 -10.17 -6.88
C LEU A 271 0.81 -8.95 -7.78
N GLY A 272 0.77 -9.15 -9.10
CA GLY A 272 -0.25 -8.49 -9.89
C GLY A 272 -1.52 -8.30 -9.06
N ARG A 273 -2.11 -7.12 -9.21
CA ARG A 273 -3.18 -6.67 -8.34
C ARG A 273 -4.24 -7.76 -8.15
N PRO A 274 -4.64 -8.10 -6.90
CA PRO A 274 -5.59 -9.17 -6.66
C PRO A 274 -6.85 -8.97 -7.51
N PRO A 275 -7.44 -10.05 -8.08
CA PRO A 275 -8.69 -9.92 -8.81
C PRO A 275 -9.78 -9.39 -7.87
N LEU A 276 -10.67 -8.57 -8.41
CA LEU A 276 -11.82 -8.09 -7.65
C LEU A 276 -12.80 -9.25 -7.40
N SER A 277 -13.37 -9.32 -6.20
CA SER A 277 -14.45 -10.24 -5.82
C SER A 277 -15.67 -9.49 -5.31
N TRP A 278 -16.87 -10.09 -5.44
CA TRP A 278 -18.17 -9.42 -5.24
C TRP A 278 -19.05 -10.13 -4.24
#